data_AF-A0A932QTJ9-F1
#
_entry.id   AF-A0A932QTJ9-F1
#
_cell.length_a   1.000
_cell.length_b   1.000
_cell.length_c   1.000
_cell.angle_alpha   90.00
_cell.angle_beta   90.00
_cell.angle_gamma   90.00
#
_symmetry.space_group_name_H-M   'P 1'
#
loop_
_entity.id
_entity.type
_entity.pdbx_description
1 polymer ?
#
loop_
_entity_poly.entity_id
_entity_poly.type
_entity_poly.pdbx_seq_one_letter_code
_entity_poly.pdbx_strand_id
1 'polypeptide(L)'
;MQLYLELHGHRYDFSYKVSTSSAHWESGWPTVMPGFSERKQRSFNPTLSDKAIKDLLFGKETNIHNGNKNVRIGYASCRFGKYTRYFAIDIDNEPENKYYNIETIHKILEITKNIGAPLLMQSSYSKGWHLRWYFTESIKTWDVAIYIHNLFTENGFVISDGKFELYPNRKSEPHALYRGLRLPCQKGSALLSLEDGRVVASPDEDPEIFIIHWAEEVRKNLIDISSLEFLNEKKYSNPNTQGWYERCLKAKEVGFTGPSQTNKLLGAVADYYRVFNGISDVSELTKILCNWIDEKHNGFSDEYNHSPKSAYYWCKRWAICAIKNRKPLSGVVVAKKENNHNKAKGGQYDHQLSKCIQDGVIKDGMSVRKIERLTGIPKSAIGRRLKSKVFAFSNK
;
A
#
# COMPACT_ATOMS: atom_id res chain seq x y z
N MET A 1 24.06 5.46 -9.88
CA MET A 1 22.92 6.37 -10.17
C MET A 1 21.69 5.62 -10.64
N GLN A 2 21.75 4.82 -11.71
CA GLN A 2 20.58 4.06 -12.19
C GLN A 2 19.89 3.24 -11.09
N LEU A 3 20.65 2.45 -10.31
CA LEU A 3 20.12 1.70 -9.16
C LEU A 3 19.38 2.60 -8.15
N TYR A 4 19.90 3.79 -7.88
CA TYR A 4 19.28 4.77 -6.97
C TYR A 4 17.90 5.21 -7.48
N LEU A 5 17.82 5.50 -8.79
CA LEU A 5 16.57 5.87 -9.46
C LEU A 5 15.57 4.73 -9.50
N GLU A 6 16.03 3.51 -9.77
CA GLU A 6 15.15 2.34 -9.79
C GLU A 6 14.54 2.03 -8.42
N LEU A 7 15.27 2.31 -7.33
CA LEU A 7 14.81 2.06 -5.97
C LEU A 7 13.98 3.20 -5.39
N HIS A 8 14.22 4.44 -5.84
CA HIS A 8 13.58 5.64 -5.29
C HIS A 8 12.71 6.42 -6.28
N GLY A 9 12.54 5.94 -7.51
CA GLY A 9 11.85 6.61 -8.62
C GLY A 9 10.33 6.74 -8.47
N HIS A 10 9.80 6.67 -7.25
CA HIS A 10 8.42 6.99 -6.95
C HIS A 10 8.22 8.52 -6.86
N ARG A 11 7.02 8.94 -6.46
CA ARG A 11 6.66 10.35 -6.34
C ARG A 11 7.61 11.05 -5.37
N TYR A 12 8.35 12.02 -5.90
CA TYR A 12 9.20 12.87 -5.10
C TYR A 12 8.41 14.06 -4.54
N ASP A 13 8.54 14.24 -3.23
CA ASP A 13 8.02 15.41 -2.53
C ASP A 13 9.21 16.25 -2.06
N PHE A 14 9.33 17.41 -2.69
CA PHE A 14 10.43 18.32 -2.43
C PHE A 14 10.05 19.32 -1.35
N SER A 15 10.96 19.48 -0.39
CA SER A 15 10.94 20.54 0.61
C SER A 15 12.05 21.51 0.27
N TYR A 16 11.67 22.69 -0.22
CA TYR A 16 12.63 23.73 -0.61
C TYR A 16 12.45 24.99 0.23
N LYS A 17 13.54 25.72 0.42
CA LYS A 17 13.52 27.05 1.04
C LYS A 17 13.72 28.07 -0.08
N VAL A 18 12.77 28.98 -0.25
CA VAL A 18 12.95 30.13 -1.15
C VAL A 18 13.54 31.25 -0.32
N SER A 19 14.76 31.67 -0.63
CA SER A 19 15.26 32.98 -0.17
C SER A 19 14.91 34.03 -1.21
N THR A 20 14.32 35.14 -0.78
CA THR A 20 14.11 36.32 -1.65
C THR A 20 15.24 37.34 -1.52
N SER A 21 16.28 37.07 -0.73
CA SER A 21 17.42 37.96 -0.57
C SER A 21 18.76 37.22 -0.48
N SER A 22 19.79 37.88 -0.98
CA SER A 22 21.17 37.45 -1.22
C SER A 22 22.04 37.33 0.05
N ALA A 23 21.49 36.86 1.19
CA ALA A 23 22.26 36.73 2.42
C ALA A 23 23.04 35.39 2.46
N HIS A 24 24.31 35.47 2.85
CA HIS A 24 25.26 34.36 3.00
C HIS A 24 24.82 33.36 4.09
N TRP A 25 25.08 32.06 3.86
CA TRP A 25 24.55 30.94 4.64
C TRP A 25 25.66 30.17 5.37
N GLU A 26 26.06 30.62 6.56
CA GLU A 26 26.84 29.83 7.51
C GLU A 26 26.03 29.62 8.79
N SER A 27 25.45 28.43 8.93
CA SER A 27 25.00 27.77 10.17
C SER A 27 23.80 26.87 9.88
N GLY A 28 23.70 25.77 10.64
CA GLY A 28 22.67 24.75 10.52
C GLY A 28 21.24 25.30 10.67
N TRP A 29 20.27 24.41 10.53
CA TRP A 29 18.87 24.71 10.79
C TRP A 29 18.69 25.55 12.07
N PRO A 30 18.09 26.75 12.01
CA PRO A 30 17.33 27.19 13.15
C PRO A 30 16.07 26.32 13.18
N THR A 31 15.86 25.60 14.28
CA THR A 31 14.51 25.26 14.75
C THR A 31 13.66 26.52 14.55
N VAL A 32 12.69 26.43 13.66
CA VAL A 32 11.75 27.47 13.21
C VAL A 32 11.94 28.82 13.94
N MET A 33 12.81 29.69 13.41
CA MET A 33 12.88 31.08 13.91
C MET A 33 11.52 31.75 13.63
N PRO A 34 10.88 32.39 14.64
CA PRO A 34 9.66 33.15 14.43
C PRO A 34 9.97 34.31 13.47
N GLY A 35 9.43 34.27 12.25
CA GLY A 35 9.63 35.31 11.23
C GLY A 35 10.05 34.79 9.85
N PHE A 36 10.46 33.53 9.72
CA PHE A 36 10.62 32.89 8.40
C PHE A 36 9.31 32.23 7.96
N SER A 37 8.70 32.74 6.89
CA SER A 37 7.46 32.17 6.34
C SER A 37 7.68 30.75 5.80
N GLU A 38 6.87 29.80 6.26
CA GLU A 38 6.95 28.38 5.94
C GLU A 38 6.67 28.02 4.46
N ARG A 39 7.56 27.14 3.96
CA ARG A 39 7.33 25.84 3.29
C ARG A 39 6.09 25.72 2.39
N LYS A 40 6.29 25.89 1.08
CA LYS A 40 5.46 25.17 0.09
C LYS A 40 6.03 23.76 -0.09
N GLN A 41 5.48 22.77 0.61
CA GLN A 41 5.66 21.37 0.22
C GLN A 41 4.92 21.19 -1.12
N ARG A 42 5.66 21.17 -2.22
CA ARG A 42 5.07 20.87 -3.53
C ARG A 42 5.42 19.44 -3.87
N SER A 43 4.37 18.64 -4.02
CA SER A 43 4.48 17.37 -4.68
C SER A 43 4.58 17.65 -6.18
N PHE A 44 5.78 17.44 -6.72
CA PHE A 44 6.03 17.63 -8.14
C PHE A 44 6.25 16.23 -8.73
N ASN A 45 5.58 15.94 -9.84
CA ASN A 45 5.72 14.65 -10.52
C ASN A 45 6.49 14.83 -11.84
N PRO A 46 7.68 15.46 -11.87
CA PRO A 46 8.44 15.47 -13.10
C PRO A 46 9.20 14.14 -13.21
N THR A 47 9.42 13.72 -14.43
CA THR A 47 10.64 12.98 -14.76
C THR A 47 11.80 13.94 -14.50
N LEU A 48 12.33 13.97 -13.26
CA LEU A 48 13.57 14.72 -13.02
C LEU A 48 14.66 14.09 -13.89
N SER A 49 15.41 14.92 -14.61
CA SER A 49 16.58 14.42 -15.33
C SER A 49 17.62 13.91 -14.33
N ASP A 50 18.46 12.95 -14.75
CA ASP A 50 19.58 12.46 -13.94
C ASP A 50 20.45 13.59 -13.39
N LYS A 51 20.59 14.69 -14.16
CA LYS A 51 21.28 15.90 -13.72
C LYS A 51 20.55 16.59 -12.56
N ALA A 52 19.24 16.81 -12.67
CA ALA A 52 18.47 17.41 -11.59
C ALA A 52 18.44 16.54 -10.33
N ILE A 53 18.45 15.22 -10.47
CA ILE A 53 18.54 14.30 -9.32
C ILE A 53 19.94 14.35 -8.71
N LYS A 54 21.01 14.34 -9.51
CA LYS A 54 22.37 14.56 -9.00
C LYS A 54 22.48 15.88 -8.26
N ASP A 55 22.06 16.98 -8.88
CA ASP A 55 22.12 18.32 -8.29
C ASP A 55 21.30 18.38 -6.99
N LEU A 56 20.14 17.71 -6.94
CA LEU A 56 19.32 17.56 -5.74
C LEU A 56 20.00 16.74 -4.63
N LEU A 57 20.60 15.60 -4.95
CA LEU A 57 21.32 14.76 -4.00
C LEU A 57 22.49 15.54 -3.40
N PHE A 58 23.21 16.30 -4.24
CA PHE A 58 24.37 17.06 -3.83
C PHE A 58 24.04 18.48 -3.31
N GLY A 59 22.77 18.79 -3.07
CA GLY A 59 22.34 20.06 -2.47
C GLY A 59 22.67 21.32 -3.31
N LYS A 60 22.81 21.16 -4.63
CA LYS A 60 23.05 22.26 -5.57
C LYS A 60 21.75 22.99 -5.89
N GLU A 61 21.86 24.31 -6.09
CA GLU A 61 20.73 25.10 -6.57
C GLU A 61 20.26 24.58 -7.94
N THR A 62 18.95 24.39 -8.10
CA THR A 62 18.38 23.83 -9.32
C THR A 62 17.23 24.71 -9.80
N ASN A 63 17.18 24.95 -11.11
CA ASN A 63 16.06 25.62 -11.74
C ASN A 63 14.89 24.64 -11.86
N ILE A 64 13.93 24.73 -10.95
CA ILE A 64 12.69 23.96 -11.06
C ILE A 64 11.74 24.71 -12.00
N HIS A 65 11.20 24.02 -13.01
CA HIS A 65 10.23 24.56 -13.96
C HIS A 65 8.93 24.98 -13.25
N ASN A 66 8.87 26.25 -12.83
CA ASN A 66 7.65 26.95 -12.43
C ASN A 66 7.85 28.47 -12.59
N GLY A 67 8.25 28.90 -13.80
CA GLY A 67 8.48 30.29 -14.19
C GLY A 67 9.72 30.93 -13.55
N ASN A 68 10.80 31.11 -14.33
CA ASN A 68 11.99 31.97 -14.08
C ASN A 68 12.43 32.22 -12.62
N LYS A 69 12.35 31.22 -11.73
CA LYS A 69 12.81 31.32 -10.34
C LYS A 69 13.82 30.24 -10.07
N ASN A 70 15.03 30.65 -9.75
CA ASN A 70 16.05 29.76 -9.21
C ASN A 70 15.58 29.39 -7.79
N VAL A 71 15.44 28.08 -7.53
CA VAL A 71 14.98 27.59 -6.23
C VAL A 71 16.06 26.70 -5.65
N ARG A 72 16.53 27.03 -4.45
CA ARG A 72 17.39 26.12 -3.70
C ARG A 72 16.51 25.05 -3.07
N ILE A 73 16.59 23.83 -3.60
CA ILE A 73 15.96 22.67 -2.96
C ILE A 73 16.80 22.36 -1.72
N GLY A 74 16.15 22.44 -0.55
CA GLY A 74 16.82 22.15 0.70
C GLY A 74 16.98 20.65 0.86
N TYR A 75 15.85 19.92 0.77
CA TYR A 75 15.81 18.49 0.96
C TYR A 75 14.70 17.84 0.13
N ALA A 76 14.88 16.59 -0.23
CA ALA A 76 13.93 15.76 -0.93
C ALA A 76 13.46 14.59 -0.07
N SER A 77 12.17 14.31 -0.14
CA SER A 77 11.56 13.09 0.38
C SER A 77 10.94 12.31 -0.77
N CYS A 78 10.89 10.99 -0.65
CA CYS A 78 10.20 10.14 -1.60
C CYS A 78 9.01 9.47 -0.90
N ARG A 79 7.84 9.55 -1.55
CA ARG A 79 6.64 8.86 -1.13
C ARG A 79 6.50 7.56 -1.88
N PHE A 80 6.07 6.54 -1.15
CA PHE A 80 5.82 5.24 -1.74
C PHE A 80 4.66 5.29 -2.73
N GLY A 81 4.82 4.60 -3.85
CA GLY A 81 3.77 4.39 -4.85
C GLY A 81 2.84 3.23 -4.48
N LYS A 82 2.14 2.70 -5.48
CA LYS A 82 1.35 1.46 -5.35
C LYS A 82 2.23 0.23 -5.12
N TYR A 83 3.45 0.27 -5.65
CA TYR A 83 4.49 -0.73 -5.48
C TYR A 83 5.74 -0.06 -4.93
N THR A 84 6.59 -0.82 -4.25
CA THR A 84 7.86 -0.38 -3.66
C THR A 84 8.93 -1.47 -3.83
N ARG A 85 10.19 -1.04 -3.88
CA ARG A 85 11.38 -1.92 -3.81
C ARG A 85 12.15 -1.75 -2.51
N TYR A 86 11.56 -1.11 -1.50
CA TYR A 86 12.16 -1.00 -0.18
C TYR A 86 11.13 -0.80 0.92
N PHE A 87 11.57 -1.03 2.16
CA PHE A 87 10.96 -0.49 3.35
C PHE A 87 12.03 0.12 4.25
N ALA A 88 11.61 0.89 5.24
CA ALA A 88 12.50 1.51 6.19
C ALA A 88 11.85 1.68 7.56
N ILE A 89 12.72 1.84 8.56
CA ILE A 89 12.38 2.28 9.91
C ILE A 89 13.09 3.62 10.11
N ASP A 90 12.39 4.58 10.69
CA ASP A 90 12.93 5.87 11.10
C ASP A 90 12.87 5.99 12.63
N ILE A 91 14.01 6.30 13.23
CA ILE A 91 14.22 6.40 14.67
C ILE A 91 14.86 7.76 14.96
N ASP A 92 14.09 8.69 15.51
CA ASP A 92 14.60 10.02 15.81
C ASP A 92 15.55 10.01 17.02
N ASN A 93 16.61 10.81 16.93
CA ASN A 93 17.55 11.03 18.02
C ASN A 93 16.99 12.10 18.97
N GLU A 94 15.98 11.74 19.74
CA GLU A 94 15.42 12.59 20.80
C GLU A 94 15.77 12.02 22.18
N PRO A 95 15.99 12.87 23.21
CA PRO A 95 16.33 12.41 24.55
C PRO A 95 15.35 11.38 25.13
N GLU A 96 14.06 11.52 24.82
CA GLU A 96 12.98 10.66 25.31
C GLU A 96 12.75 9.41 24.44
N ASN A 97 13.52 9.23 23.37
CA ASN A 97 13.35 8.13 22.43
C ASN A 97 14.21 6.92 22.85
N LYS A 98 13.60 6.01 23.60
CA LYS A 98 14.22 4.75 24.05
C LYS A 98 14.71 3.81 22.93
N TYR A 99 14.34 4.05 21.68
CA TYR A 99 14.74 3.23 20.54
C TYR A 99 16.06 3.69 19.89
N TYR A 100 16.53 4.89 20.21
CA TYR A 100 17.78 5.43 19.65
C TYR A 100 18.99 4.91 20.45
N ASN A 101 19.34 3.64 20.25
CA ASN A 101 20.53 2.99 20.80
C ASN A 101 20.89 1.71 20.02
N ILE A 102 22.13 1.26 20.14
CA ILE A 102 22.65 0.13 19.38
C ILE A 102 21.98 -1.19 19.78
N GLU A 103 21.55 -1.33 21.04
CA GLU A 103 20.83 -2.53 21.50
C GLU A 103 19.48 -2.68 20.78
N THR A 104 18.81 -1.57 20.47
CA THR A 104 17.60 -1.59 19.65
C THR A 104 17.90 -2.00 18.21
N ILE A 105 19.03 -1.58 17.64
CA ILE A 105 19.49 -2.04 16.33
C ILE A 105 19.70 -3.56 16.34
N HIS A 106 20.40 -4.09 17.34
CA HIS A 106 20.61 -5.54 17.47
C HIS A 106 19.29 -6.32 17.58
N LYS A 107 18.31 -5.80 18.33
CA LYS A 107 16.96 -6.40 18.39
C LYS A 107 16.26 -6.38 17.04
N ILE A 108 16.34 -5.27 16.30
CA ILE A 108 15.79 -5.17 14.94
C ILE A 108 16.47 -6.18 14.01
N LEU A 109 17.80 -6.31 14.08
CA LEU A 109 18.55 -7.29 13.28
C LEU A 109 18.12 -8.72 13.57
N GLU A 110 17.88 -9.08 14.84
CA GLU A 110 17.40 -10.41 15.18
C GLU A 110 15.97 -10.66 14.63
N ILE A 111 15.06 -9.69 14.78
CA ILE A 111 13.69 -9.77 14.26
C ILE A 111 13.67 -9.88 12.74
N THR A 112 14.59 -9.20 12.07
CA THR A 112 14.65 -9.13 10.60
C THR A 112 15.66 -10.10 9.99
N LYS A 113 16.23 -11.02 10.77
CA LYS A 113 17.27 -11.97 10.34
C LYS A 113 16.86 -12.81 9.13
N ASN A 114 15.59 -13.24 9.07
CA ASN A 114 15.05 -14.02 7.95
C ASN A 114 14.68 -13.17 6.74
N ILE A 115 14.61 -11.84 6.90
CA ILE A 115 14.35 -10.90 5.81
C ILE A 115 15.68 -10.53 5.14
N GLY A 116 16.68 -10.15 5.94
CA GLY A 116 17.99 -9.69 5.49
C GLY A 116 18.49 -8.51 6.31
N ALA A 117 19.73 -8.09 6.07
CA ALA A 117 20.32 -6.96 6.78
C ALA A 117 19.86 -5.60 6.20
N PRO A 118 19.60 -4.59 7.04
CA PRO A 118 19.35 -3.24 6.59
C PRO A 118 20.64 -2.50 6.24
N LEU A 119 20.50 -1.46 5.43
CA LEU A 119 21.42 -0.34 5.43
C LEU A 119 21.09 0.61 6.57
N LEU A 120 22.01 0.80 7.52
CA LEU A 120 21.87 1.80 8.58
C LEU A 120 22.44 3.15 8.13
N MET A 121 21.65 4.20 8.34
CA MET A 121 21.99 5.53 7.88
C MET A 121 21.61 6.59 8.89
N GLN A 122 22.44 7.62 9.02
CA GLN A 122 22.02 8.89 9.58
C GLN A 122 21.13 9.61 8.56
N SER A 123 19.94 10.04 8.97
CA SER A 123 18.97 10.69 8.10
C SER A 123 19.29 12.16 7.84
N SER A 124 19.84 12.86 8.84
CA SER A 124 20.15 14.29 8.78
C SER A 124 21.08 14.76 9.92
N TYR A 125 21.33 16.06 10.03
CA TYR A 125 22.05 16.68 11.14
C TYR A 125 21.41 16.48 12.52
N SER A 126 20.11 16.15 12.60
CA SER A 126 19.48 15.74 13.88
C SER A 126 20.01 14.39 14.38
N LYS A 127 20.74 13.66 13.52
CA LYS A 127 21.34 12.35 13.76
C LYS A 127 20.37 11.18 13.90
N GLY A 128 19.08 11.37 13.64
CA GLY A 128 18.12 10.26 13.57
C GLY A 128 18.56 9.16 12.60
N TRP A 129 18.13 7.93 12.85
CA TRP A 129 18.53 6.75 12.11
C TRP A 129 17.45 6.25 11.17
N HIS A 130 17.84 6.01 9.92
CA HIS A 130 17.09 5.21 8.97
C HIS A 130 17.71 3.83 8.83
N LEU A 131 16.93 2.78 9.05
CA LEU A 131 17.26 1.42 8.63
C LEU A 131 16.49 1.10 7.35
N ARG A 132 17.16 0.66 6.29
CA ARG A 132 16.53 0.44 4.97
C ARG A 132 16.82 -0.94 4.42
N TRP A 133 15.77 -1.63 3.99
CA TRP A 133 15.87 -2.93 3.32
C TRP A 133 15.38 -2.79 1.89
N TYR A 134 16.12 -3.36 0.94
CA TYR A 134 15.85 -3.22 -0.49
C TYR A 134 15.53 -4.58 -1.10
N PHE A 135 14.57 -4.59 -2.02
CA PHE A 135 14.07 -5.78 -2.69
C PHE A 135 14.57 -5.84 -4.14
N THR A 136 14.90 -7.05 -4.60
CA THR A 136 15.24 -7.29 -6.02
C THR A 136 14.07 -6.93 -6.94
N GLU A 137 12.84 -7.09 -6.47
CA GLU A 137 11.62 -6.89 -7.24
C GLU A 137 10.63 -5.93 -6.56
N SER A 138 9.65 -5.44 -7.31
CA SER A 138 8.63 -4.52 -6.79
C SER A 138 7.49 -5.26 -6.08
N ILE A 139 7.25 -4.97 -4.81
CA ILE A 139 6.17 -5.53 -4.00
C ILE A 139 5.03 -4.50 -3.87
N LYS A 140 3.78 -4.95 -3.72
CA LYS A 140 2.67 -4.05 -3.36
C LYS A 140 2.98 -3.35 -2.05
N THR A 141 3.02 -2.01 -2.07
CA THR A 141 3.41 -1.19 -0.90
C THR A 141 2.54 -1.45 0.33
N TRP A 142 1.24 -1.67 0.13
CA TRP A 142 0.31 -1.97 1.22
C TRP A 142 0.63 -3.30 1.93
N ASP A 143 1.10 -4.28 1.17
CA ASP A 143 1.42 -5.60 1.70
C ASP A 143 2.67 -5.53 2.57
N VAL A 144 3.68 -4.79 2.12
CA VAL A 144 4.87 -4.46 2.91
C VAL A 144 4.48 -3.71 4.19
N ALA A 145 3.63 -2.68 4.08
CA ALA A 145 3.19 -1.88 5.23
C ALA A 145 2.48 -2.68 6.32
N ILE A 146 1.61 -3.64 5.92
CA ILE A 146 0.95 -4.53 6.89
C ILE A 146 1.98 -5.45 7.55
N TYR A 147 2.83 -6.08 6.73
CA TYR A 147 3.78 -7.07 7.22
C TYR A 147 4.74 -6.49 8.24
N ILE A 148 5.44 -5.40 7.91
CA ILE A 148 6.42 -4.79 8.81
C ILE A 148 5.75 -4.24 10.07
N HIS A 149 4.52 -3.71 9.96
CA HIS A 149 3.79 -3.23 11.13
C HIS A 149 3.46 -4.38 12.08
N ASN A 150 2.92 -5.48 11.57
CA ASN A 150 2.61 -6.65 12.40
C ASN A 150 3.87 -7.23 13.03
N LEU A 151 4.91 -7.45 12.23
CA LEU A 151 6.21 -7.99 12.66
C LEU A 151 6.76 -7.22 13.87
N PHE A 152 6.84 -5.89 13.79
CA PHE A 152 7.38 -5.09 14.89
C PHE A 152 6.42 -5.02 16.09
N THR A 153 5.11 -4.91 15.88
CA THR A 153 4.15 -4.91 17.01
C THR A 153 4.11 -6.23 17.77
N GLU A 154 4.19 -7.37 17.06
CA GLU A 154 4.19 -8.71 17.66
C GLU A 154 5.49 -8.95 18.45
N ASN A 155 6.58 -8.28 18.08
CA ASN A 155 7.85 -8.28 18.81
C ASN A 155 7.96 -7.13 19.84
N GLY A 156 6.84 -6.54 20.25
CA GLY A 156 6.78 -5.60 21.39
C GLY A 156 7.19 -4.17 21.09
N PHE A 157 7.38 -3.78 19.83
CA PHE A 157 7.64 -2.38 19.47
C PHE A 157 6.35 -1.57 19.45
N VAL A 158 6.42 -0.39 20.07
CA VAL A 158 5.37 0.63 19.97
C VAL A 158 5.70 1.53 18.79
N ILE A 159 4.92 1.40 17.71
CA ILE A 159 5.04 2.23 16.51
C ILE A 159 4.38 3.58 16.81
N SER A 160 5.16 4.65 16.74
CA SER A 160 4.67 6.01 17.00
C SER A 160 5.48 7.06 16.25
N ASP A 161 4.79 8.12 15.85
CA ASP A 161 5.36 9.28 15.18
C ASP A 161 6.47 9.91 16.04
N GLY A 162 7.57 10.30 15.41
CA GLY A 162 8.73 10.93 16.05
C GLY A 162 9.60 10.02 16.91
N LYS A 163 9.35 8.70 16.93
CA LYS A 163 10.14 7.76 17.77
C LYS A 163 10.53 6.47 17.06
N PHE A 164 9.53 5.77 16.52
CA PHE A 164 9.74 4.51 15.81
C PHE A 164 8.70 4.43 14.71
N GLU A 165 9.04 5.00 13.57
CA GLU A 165 8.16 5.11 12.43
C GLU A 165 8.48 4.05 11.37
N LEU A 166 7.43 3.49 10.77
CA LEU A 166 7.56 2.50 9.71
C LEU A 166 7.18 3.09 8.36
N TYR A 167 7.99 2.76 7.35
CA TYR A 167 7.86 3.23 5.99
C TYR A 167 7.91 2.04 5.02
N PRO A 168 6.87 1.78 4.22
CA PRO A 168 5.61 2.51 4.15
C PRO A 168 4.75 2.38 5.42
N ASN A 169 4.04 3.46 5.77
CA ASN A 169 3.09 3.45 6.88
C ASN A 169 1.76 2.78 6.51
N ARG A 170 1.04 2.28 7.51
CA ARG A 170 -0.37 1.88 7.34
C ARG A 170 -1.22 3.13 7.15
N LYS A 171 -1.72 3.30 5.93
CA LYS A 171 -2.69 4.35 5.58
C LYS A 171 -4.02 4.12 6.29
N SER A 172 -4.61 5.18 6.82
CA SER A 172 -5.95 5.17 7.43
C SER A 172 -7.06 5.00 6.39
N GLU A 173 -6.84 5.46 5.15
CA GLU A 173 -7.82 5.42 4.07
C GLU A 173 -7.19 4.97 2.72
N PRO A 174 -7.99 4.38 1.81
CA PRO A 174 -7.49 3.93 0.51
C PRO A 174 -6.81 5.01 -0.33
N HIS A 175 -7.35 6.24 -0.28
CA HIS A 175 -6.89 7.40 -1.06
C HIS A 175 -5.81 8.23 -0.37
N ALA A 176 -5.53 7.98 0.91
CA ALA A 176 -4.44 8.65 1.60
C ALA A 176 -3.11 8.36 0.88
N LEU A 177 -2.19 9.32 0.95
CA LEU A 177 -0.82 9.14 0.48
C LEU A 177 -0.01 8.45 1.58
N TYR A 178 0.99 7.65 1.18
CA TYR A 178 2.01 7.22 2.12
C TYR A 178 2.83 8.42 2.59
N ARG A 179 3.38 8.34 3.80
CA ARG A 179 4.33 9.32 4.30
C ARG A 179 5.59 9.32 3.42
N GLY A 180 6.21 10.49 3.30
CA GLY A 180 7.44 10.63 2.55
C GLY A 180 8.62 10.45 3.48
N LEU A 181 9.57 9.65 3.04
CA LEU A 181 10.82 9.43 3.75
C LEU A 181 11.91 10.24 3.07
N ARG A 182 12.73 10.94 3.85
CA ARG A 182 13.86 11.70 3.31
C ARG A 182 14.78 10.77 2.52
N LEU A 183 15.21 11.18 1.33
CA LEU A 183 16.07 10.37 0.46
C LEU A 183 17.50 10.20 1.00
N PRO A 184 18.19 9.08 0.69
CA PRO A 184 19.62 8.94 0.93
C PRO A 184 20.46 9.95 0.12
N CYS A 185 21.74 10.08 0.47
CA CYS A 185 22.74 10.94 -0.19
C CYS A 185 22.54 12.44 -0.06
N GLN A 186 21.69 12.92 0.84
CA GLN A 186 21.48 14.36 1.05
C GLN A 186 22.39 14.92 2.14
N LYS A 187 22.60 16.23 2.13
CA LYS A 187 23.43 16.94 3.10
C LYS A 187 23.12 16.59 4.57
N GLY A 188 24.13 16.14 5.32
CA GLY A 188 24.01 15.67 6.71
C GLY A 188 23.51 14.23 6.88
N SER A 189 23.29 13.48 5.78
CA SER A 189 23.14 12.02 5.85
C SER A 189 24.49 11.34 6.03
N ALA A 190 24.51 10.10 6.51
CA ALA A 190 25.74 9.29 6.59
C ALA A 190 25.38 7.81 6.51
N LEU A 191 26.27 6.98 5.96
CA LEU A 191 26.23 5.53 6.13
C LEU A 191 26.86 5.21 7.48
N LEU A 192 26.21 4.34 8.24
CA LEU A 192 26.67 3.96 9.56
C LEU A 192 26.96 2.45 9.61
N SER A 193 27.94 2.06 10.40
CA SER A 193 28.21 0.65 10.72
C SER A 193 27.06 0.07 11.53
N LEU A 194 26.60 -1.14 11.16
CA LEU A 194 25.60 -1.87 11.94
C LEU A 194 26.13 -2.37 13.30
N GLU A 195 27.45 -2.48 13.46
CA GLU A 195 28.09 -3.02 14.66
C GLU A 195 28.16 -2.00 15.79
N ASP A 196 28.51 -0.75 15.47
CA ASP A 196 28.80 0.29 16.48
C ASP A 196 28.21 1.67 16.15
N GLY A 197 27.47 1.81 15.05
CA GLY A 197 26.83 3.06 14.65
C GLY A 197 27.80 4.14 14.18
N ARG A 198 29.10 3.85 13.99
CA ARG A 198 30.07 4.83 13.51
C ARG A 198 29.86 5.17 12.04
N VAL A 199 30.20 6.41 11.67
CA VAL A 199 30.14 6.88 10.28
C VAL A 199 31.15 6.12 9.43
N VAL A 200 30.66 5.53 8.33
CA VAL A 200 31.44 4.83 7.30
C VAL A 200 31.71 5.75 6.11
N ALA A 201 30.69 6.50 5.69
CA ALA A 201 30.80 7.47 4.60
C ALA A 201 29.74 8.57 4.75
N SER A 202 30.06 9.79 4.32
CA SER A 202 29.15 10.93 4.32
C SER A 202 29.17 11.65 2.97
N PRO A 203 28.01 12.06 2.41
CA PRO A 203 27.99 12.87 1.20
C PRO A 203 28.47 14.31 1.45
N ASP A 204 28.58 14.73 2.71
CA ASP A 204 29.19 16.02 3.08
C ASP A 204 30.72 15.98 2.96
N GLU A 205 31.33 14.79 3.07
CA GLU A 205 32.77 14.56 2.92
C GLU A 205 33.10 14.26 1.45
N ASP A 206 32.49 13.22 0.90
CA ASP A 206 32.63 12.84 -0.50
C ASP A 206 31.33 12.23 -1.05
N PRO A 207 30.57 12.97 -1.87
CA PRO A 207 29.30 12.51 -2.41
C PRO A 207 29.42 11.34 -3.40
N GLU A 208 30.54 11.21 -4.12
CA GLU A 208 30.74 10.14 -5.09
C GLU A 208 31.07 8.83 -4.38
N ILE A 209 31.99 8.89 -3.41
CA ILE A 209 32.34 7.76 -2.54
C ILE A 209 31.13 7.30 -1.73
N PHE A 210 30.33 8.23 -1.20
CA PHE A 210 29.08 7.89 -0.53
C PHE A 210 28.15 7.05 -1.40
N ILE A 211 27.94 7.46 -2.66
CA ILE A 211 27.04 6.74 -3.59
C ILE A 211 27.60 5.36 -3.94
N ILE A 212 28.92 5.23 -4.07
CA ILE A 212 29.57 3.94 -4.33
C ILE A 212 29.32 2.99 -3.16
N HIS A 213 29.67 3.40 -1.93
CA HIS A 213 29.44 2.57 -0.73
C HIS A 213 27.96 2.26 -0.51
N TRP A 214 27.08 3.24 -0.71
CA TRP A 214 25.64 3.02 -0.63
C TRP A 214 25.20 1.95 -1.64
N ALA A 215 25.65 2.04 -2.88
CA ALA A 215 25.25 1.12 -3.93
C ALA A 215 25.85 -0.28 -3.74
N GLU A 216 27.05 -0.39 -3.20
CA GLU A 216 27.68 -1.67 -2.83
C GLU A 216 26.90 -2.36 -1.72
N GLU A 217 26.61 -1.65 -0.64
CA GLU A 217 25.91 -2.23 0.52
C GLU A 217 24.46 -2.57 0.17
N VAL A 218 23.80 -1.76 -0.68
CA VAL A 218 22.49 -2.12 -1.23
C VAL A 218 22.57 -3.43 -2.01
N ARG A 219 23.52 -3.58 -2.95
CA ARG A 219 23.63 -4.79 -3.79
C ARG A 219 23.93 -6.03 -2.96
N LYS A 220 24.79 -5.91 -1.95
CA LYS A 220 25.15 -6.98 -1.02
C LYS A 220 23.94 -7.49 -0.22
N ASN A 221 23.04 -6.57 0.14
CA ASN A 221 21.88 -6.87 1.00
C ASN A 221 20.54 -6.81 0.24
N LEU A 222 20.55 -6.98 -1.09
CA LEU A 222 19.31 -7.07 -1.85
C LEU A 222 18.56 -8.34 -1.45
N ILE A 223 17.28 -8.16 -1.09
CA ILE A 223 16.41 -9.23 -0.66
C ILE A 223 15.67 -9.79 -1.86
N ASP A 224 15.81 -11.10 -2.08
CA ASP A 224 14.95 -11.84 -2.99
C ASP A 224 13.55 -11.96 -2.39
N ILE A 225 12.52 -11.56 -3.13
CA ILE A 225 11.13 -11.70 -2.69
C ILE A 225 10.77 -13.14 -2.29
N SER A 226 11.36 -14.15 -2.91
CA SER A 226 11.09 -15.55 -2.62
C SER A 226 11.43 -15.95 -1.18
N SER A 227 12.36 -15.23 -0.52
CA SER A 227 12.72 -15.45 0.90
C SER A 227 11.70 -14.84 1.86
N LEU A 228 10.81 -13.98 1.37
CA LEU A 228 9.80 -13.32 2.18
C LEU A 228 8.58 -14.26 2.36
N GLU A 229 8.60 -15.03 3.45
CA GLU A 229 7.54 -15.99 3.81
C GLU A 229 6.13 -15.39 3.71
N PHE A 230 5.94 -14.11 4.10
CA PHE A 230 4.64 -13.44 4.03
C PHE A 230 4.10 -13.20 2.61
N LEU A 231 4.98 -13.16 1.59
CA LEU A 231 4.57 -13.10 0.19
C LEU A 231 4.24 -14.50 -0.36
N ASN A 232 4.86 -15.54 0.19
CA ASN A 232 4.52 -16.93 -0.11
C ASN A 232 3.17 -17.33 0.51
N GLU A 233 2.83 -16.78 1.68
CA GLU A 233 1.52 -16.95 2.33
C GLU A 233 0.37 -16.24 1.59
N LYS A 234 0.68 -15.29 0.69
CA LYS A 234 -0.30 -14.68 -0.22
C LYS A 234 -0.75 -15.59 -1.36
N LYS A 235 -0.48 -16.89 -1.31
CA LYS A 235 -1.41 -17.89 -1.84
C LYS A 235 -2.69 -17.91 -0.98
N TYR A 236 -3.49 -16.83 -1.04
CA TYR A 236 -4.85 -16.74 -0.48
C TYR A 236 -5.08 -17.62 0.76
N SER A 237 -4.31 -17.43 1.83
CA SER A 237 -4.75 -17.93 3.12
C SER A 237 -5.97 -17.09 3.51
N ASN A 238 -7.12 -17.76 3.66
CA ASN A 238 -8.35 -17.15 4.15
C ASN A 238 -7.99 -16.34 5.41
N PRO A 239 -8.22 -15.02 5.46
CA PRO A 239 -7.94 -14.25 6.67
C PRO A 239 -8.78 -14.88 7.76
N ASN A 240 -8.17 -15.44 8.82
CA ASN A 240 -8.82 -16.14 9.94
C ASN A 240 -10.34 -15.94 9.90
N THR A 241 -11.03 -16.81 9.14
CA THR A 241 -12.40 -16.54 8.69
C THR A 241 -13.30 -16.29 9.89
N GLN A 242 -13.00 -16.97 10.98
CA GLN A 242 -13.62 -16.84 12.28
C GLN A 242 -13.40 -15.45 12.90
N GLY A 243 -12.16 -14.99 13.03
CA GLY A 243 -11.88 -13.64 13.56
C GLY A 243 -12.41 -12.51 12.68
N TRP A 244 -12.49 -12.70 11.36
CA TRP A 244 -13.15 -11.74 10.48
C TRP A 244 -14.67 -11.74 10.68
N TYR A 245 -15.28 -12.92 10.72
CA TYR A 245 -16.70 -13.10 11.02
C TYR A 245 -17.08 -12.45 12.35
N GLU A 246 -16.33 -12.71 13.42
CA GLU A 246 -16.58 -12.16 14.75
C GLU A 246 -16.49 -10.64 14.78
N ARG A 247 -15.49 -10.03 14.12
CA ARG A 247 -15.40 -8.56 14.02
C ARG A 247 -16.58 -7.96 13.25
N CYS A 248 -16.97 -8.58 12.14
CA CYS A 248 -18.10 -8.17 11.32
C CYS A 248 -19.43 -8.32 12.07
N LEU A 249 -19.61 -9.44 12.78
CA LEU A 249 -20.78 -9.71 13.62
C LEU A 249 -20.87 -8.73 14.79
N LYS A 250 -19.76 -8.49 15.48
CA LYS A 250 -19.69 -7.50 16.56
C LYS A 250 -20.06 -6.10 16.09
N ALA A 251 -19.57 -5.67 14.91
CA ALA A 251 -19.96 -4.39 14.33
C ALA A 251 -21.46 -4.32 14.02
N LYS A 252 -22.02 -5.40 13.46
CA LYS A 252 -23.45 -5.52 13.16
C LYS A 252 -24.32 -5.49 14.42
N GLU A 253 -23.91 -6.15 15.50
CA GLU A 253 -24.68 -6.27 16.75
C GLU A 253 -24.61 -5.00 17.60
N VAL A 254 -23.41 -4.45 17.80
CA VAL A 254 -23.17 -3.30 18.68
C VAL A 254 -23.68 -2.00 18.07
N GLY A 255 -23.49 -1.78 16.75
CA GLY A 255 -23.88 -0.54 16.11
C GLY A 255 -22.96 0.63 16.45
N PHE A 256 -23.50 1.85 16.37
CA PHE A 256 -22.78 3.09 16.64
C PHE A 256 -22.69 3.35 18.15
N THR A 257 -21.49 3.65 18.63
CA THR A 257 -21.23 4.02 20.04
C THR A 257 -20.67 5.43 20.20
N GLY A 258 -20.43 6.14 19.10
CA GLY A 258 -19.92 7.51 19.10
C GLY A 258 -19.66 8.05 17.69
N PRO A 259 -19.23 9.33 17.58
CA PRO A 259 -19.00 9.98 16.29
C PRO A 259 -17.82 9.36 15.53
N SER A 260 -17.75 9.61 14.21
CA SER A 260 -16.66 9.19 13.31
C SER A 260 -16.53 7.67 13.06
N GLN A 261 -17.58 6.88 13.30
CA GLN A 261 -17.56 5.42 13.14
C GLN A 261 -18.12 4.91 11.80
N THR A 262 -18.80 5.75 11.02
CA THR A 262 -19.58 5.38 9.82
C THR A 262 -18.81 4.53 8.82
N ASN A 263 -17.61 4.96 8.42
CA ASN A 263 -16.80 4.21 7.44
C ASN A 263 -16.39 2.83 7.94
N LYS A 264 -15.99 2.73 9.21
CA LYS A 264 -15.55 1.47 9.81
C LYS A 264 -16.71 0.49 9.93
N LEU A 265 -17.86 0.95 10.44
CA LEU A 265 -19.02 0.11 10.69
C LEU A 265 -19.70 -0.33 9.39
N LEU A 266 -19.97 0.60 8.45
CA LEU A 266 -20.58 0.22 7.17
C LEU A 266 -19.69 -0.70 6.35
N GLY A 267 -18.37 -0.52 6.37
CA GLY A 267 -17.45 -1.45 5.74
C GLY A 267 -17.52 -2.86 6.34
N ALA A 268 -17.55 -2.96 7.68
CA ALA A 268 -17.63 -4.24 8.37
C ALA A 268 -18.97 -4.96 8.14
N VAL A 269 -20.09 -4.23 8.18
CA VAL A 269 -21.43 -4.80 7.95
C VAL A 269 -21.63 -5.15 6.47
N ALA A 270 -21.12 -4.33 5.53
CA ALA A 270 -21.15 -4.67 4.11
C ALA A 270 -20.33 -5.92 3.80
N ASP A 271 -19.13 -6.05 4.39
CA ASP A 271 -18.31 -7.25 4.30
C ASP A 271 -19.04 -8.46 4.91
N TYR A 272 -19.76 -8.29 6.03
CA TYR A 272 -20.55 -9.36 6.65
C TYR A 272 -21.53 -9.99 5.65
N TYR A 273 -22.44 -9.18 5.11
CA TYR A 273 -23.49 -9.65 4.21
C TYR A 273 -22.95 -10.11 2.86
N ARG A 274 -21.90 -9.45 2.35
CA ARG A 274 -21.28 -9.84 1.08
C ARG A 274 -20.56 -11.19 1.19
N VAL A 275 -19.76 -11.37 2.23
CA VAL A 275 -18.84 -12.50 2.36
C VAL A 275 -19.54 -13.70 2.98
N PHE A 276 -20.28 -13.52 4.07
CA PHE A 276 -20.88 -14.62 4.83
C PHE A 276 -22.33 -14.92 4.45
N ASN A 277 -23.08 -13.93 3.94
CA ASN A 277 -24.45 -14.14 3.46
C ASN A 277 -24.56 -14.21 1.93
N GLY A 278 -23.47 -13.98 1.21
CA GLY A 278 -23.39 -14.11 -0.24
C GLY A 278 -24.21 -13.11 -1.05
N ILE A 279 -24.59 -11.97 -0.45
CA ILE A 279 -25.32 -10.92 -1.17
C ILE A 279 -24.44 -10.40 -2.31
N SER A 280 -24.99 -10.37 -3.52
CA SER A 280 -24.26 -10.02 -4.74
C SER A 280 -24.89 -8.89 -5.53
N ASP A 281 -26.12 -8.51 -5.18
CA ASP A 281 -26.81 -7.37 -5.77
C ASP A 281 -26.54 -6.10 -4.98
N VAL A 282 -26.13 -5.04 -5.69
CA VAL A 282 -25.80 -3.74 -5.06
C VAL A 282 -27.03 -3.12 -4.43
N SER A 283 -28.20 -3.20 -5.08
CA SER A 283 -29.43 -2.60 -4.55
C SER A 283 -29.91 -3.33 -3.29
N GLU A 284 -29.80 -4.65 -3.27
CA GLU A 284 -30.14 -5.48 -2.11
C GLU A 284 -29.23 -5.17 -0.93
N LEU A 285 -27.91 -5.17 -1.13
CA LEU A 285 -26.95 -4.84 -0.07
C LEU A 285 -27.11 -3.39 0.42
N THR A 286 -27.42 -2.46 -0.47
CA THR A 286 -27.70 -1.06 -0.10
C THR A 286 -28.92 -0.97 0.83
N LYS A 287 -30.02 -1.67 0.50
CA LYS A 287 -31.23 -1.70 1.34
C LYS A 287 -30.95 -2.30 2.71
N ILE A 288 -30.19 -3.40 2.77
CA ILE A 288 -29.79 -4.03 4.02
C ILE A 288 -28.99 -3.06 4.91
N LEU A 289 -28.04 -2.33 4.33
CA LEU A 289 -27.25 -1.35 5.07
C LEU A 289 -28.08 -0.17 5.56
N CYS A 290 -29.03 0.32 4.75
CA CYS A 290 -29.98 1.36 5.17
C CYS A 290 -30.81 0.92 6.37
N ASN A 291 -31.44 -0.26 6.28
CA ASN A 291 -32.24 -0.80 7.39
C ASN A 291 -31.39 -0.99 8.66
N TRP A 292 -30.14 -1.43 8.52
CA TRP A 292 -29.23 -1.58 9.65
C TRP A 292 -28.87 -0.24 10.30
N ILE A 293 -28.67 0.84 9.52
CA ILE A 293 -28.50 2.19 10.07
C ILE A 293 -29.75 2.60 10.85
N ASP A 294 -30.94 2.40 10.27
CA ASP A 294 -32.22 2.76 10.89
C ASP A 294 -32.42 2.02 12.23
N GLU A 295 -32.06 0.74 12.31
CA GLU A 295 -32.13 -0.07 13.52
C GLU A 295 -31.10 0.32 14.59
N LYS A 296 -29.94 0.86 14.19
CA LYS A 296 -28.79 1.14 15.07
C LYS A 296 -28.50 2.65 15.19
N HIS A 297 -29.50 3.48 14.92
CA HIS A 297 -29.40 4.92 14.71
C HIS A 297 -28.88 5.74 15.92
N ASN A 298 -28.79 5.17 17.12
CA ASN A 298 -28.45 5.89 18.36
C ASN A 298 -27.07 6.60 18.38
N GLY A 299 -26.23 6.44 17.35
CA GLY A 299 -24.98 7.21 17.18
C GLY A 299 -24.72 7.69 15.75
N PHE A 300 -25.71 7.61 14.87
CA PHE A 300 -25.65 8.24 13.54
C PHE A 300 -26.28 9.64 13.67
N SER A 301 -25.48 10.67 14.01
CA SER A 301 -26.02 12.03 14.11
C SER A 301 -26.00 12.71 12.73
N ASP A 302 -27.19 13.19 12.32
CA ASP A 302 -27.41 14.04 11.15
C ASP A 302 -26.74 15.44 11.30
N GLU A 303 -26.16 15.73 12.47
CA GLU A 303 -25.57 17.03 12.83
C GLU A 303 -24.35 17.41 11.96
N TYR A 304 -23.71 16.44 11.30
CA TYR A 304 -22.68 16.69 10.29
C TYR A 304 -23.26 16.67 8.87
N ASN A 305 -24.24 17.54 8.63
CA ASN A 305 -24.61 18.05 7.29
C ASN A 305 -24.98 16.97 6.27
N HIS A 306 -25.85 16.04 6.68
CA HIS A 306 -26.09 14.81 5.95
C HIS A 306 -27.60 14.54 5.84
N SER A 307 -28.31 15.29 4.98
CA SER A 307 -29.72 15.03 4.61
C SER A 307 -30.00 13.53 4.37
N PRO A 308 -31.24 13.00 4.41
CA PRO A 308 -31.56 11.59 4.15
C PRO A 308 -30.92 10.97 2.87
N LYS A 309 -30.51 11.80 1.90
CA LYS A 309 -29.71 11.42 0.73
C LYS A 309 -28.28 10.94 1.08
N SER A 310 -27.77 11.23 2.27
CA SER A 310 -26.42 10.96 2.77
C SER A 310 -26.24 9.50 3.22
N ALA A 311 -27.17 8.97 4.03
CA ALA A 311 -27.14 7.60 4.53
C ALA A 311 -27.26 6.61 3.36
N TYR A 312 -28.22 6.85 2.47
CA TYR A 312 -28.36 6.07 1.24
C TYR A 312 -27.09 6.13 0.36
N TYR A 313 -26.47 7.31 0.22
CA TYR A 313 -25.21 7.46 -0.51
C TYR A 313 -24.09 6.60 0.10
N TRP A 314 -23.91 6.66 1.42
CA TRP A 314 -22.89 5.88 2.13
C TRP A 314 -23.15 4.38 2.05
N CYS A 315 -24.39 3.93 2.24
CA CYS A 315 -24.81 2.55 2.07
C CYS A 315 -24.51 2.04 0.65
N LYS A 316 -24.90 2.82 -0.37
CA LYS A 316 -24.67 2.45 -1.78
C LYS A 316 -23.18 2.39 -2.11
N ARG A 317 -22.39 3.34 -1.62
CA ARG A 317 -20.94 3.38 -1.80
C ARG A 317 -20.26 2.13 -1.21
N TRP A 318 -20.63 1.74 0.01
CA TRP A 318 -20.09 0.55 0.65
C TRP A 318 -20.58 -0.75 0.03
N ALA A 319 -21.84 -0.82 -0.43
CA ALA A 319 -22.35 -1.95 -1.19
C ALA A 319 -21.55 -2.19 -2.48
N ILE A 320 -21.28 -1.12 -3.25
CA ILE A 320 -20.43 -1.19 -4.46
C ILE A 320 -19.02 -1.65 -4.10
N CYS A 321 -18.44 -1.09 -3.03
CA CYS A 321 -17.09 -1.43 -2.58
C CYS A 321 -16.98 -2.93 -2.20
N ALA A 322 -17.91 -3.43 -1.39
CA ALA A 322 -17.92 -4.82 -0.95
C ALA A 322 -18.11 -5.78 -2.12
N ILE A 323 -19.07 -5.52 -3.02
CA ILE A 323 -19.33 -6.39 -4.18
C ILE A 323 -18.15 -6.42 -5.13
N LYS A 324 -17.51 -5.28 -5.38
CA LYS A 324 -16.34 -5.17 -6.26
C LYS A 324 -15.11 -5.89 -5.70
N ASN A 325 -14.89 -5.81 -4.38
CA ASN A 325 -13.62 -6.21 -3.77
C ASN A 325 -13.68 -7.52 -2.98
N ARG A 326 -14.87 -8.07 -2.72
CA ARG A 326 -15.06 -9.30 -1.94
C ARG A 326 -15.80 -10.37 -2.72
N LYS A 327 -15.50 -11.63 -2.40
CA LYS A 327 -16.23 -12.80 -2.90
C LYS A 327 -16.99 -13.46 -1.74
N PRO A 328 -18.18 -14.02 -1.99
CA PRO A 328 -18.84 -14.87 -1.02
C PRO A 328 -17.95 -16.04 -0.63
N LEU A 329 -17.98 -16.44 0.64
CA LEU A 329 -17.38 -17.69 1.07
C LEU A 329 -18.22 -18.85 0.51
N SER A 330 -17.60 -19.76 -0.23
CA SER A 330 -18.28 -20.95 -0.75
C SER A 330 -18.67 -21.86 0.43
N GLY A 331 -19.97 -22.02 0.71
CA GLY A 331 -20.48 -23.01 1.67
C GLY A 331 -21.57 -22.56 2.64
N VAL A 332 -21.86 -21.26 2.77
CA VAL A 332 -22.97 -20.78 3.62
C VAL A 332 -24.23 -20.60 2.78
N VAL A 333 -25.02 -21.67 2.66
CA VAL A 333 -26.40 -21.59 2.20
C VAL A 333 -27.23 -21.08 3.39
N VAL A 334 -27.54 -19.79 3.44
CA VAL A 334 -28.66 -19.35 4.27
C VAL A 334 -29.94 -19.74 3.53
N ALA A 335 -30.75 -20.57 4.19
CA ALA A 335 -31.99 -21.11 3.67
C ALA A 335 -32.83 -20.02 2.97
N LYS A 336 -33.02 -20.17 1.65
CA LYS A 336 -34.02 -19.40 0.94
C LYS A 336 -35.39 -19.85 1.46
N LYS A 337 -36.15 -18.93 2.08
CA LYS A 337 -37.61 -19.05 2.01
C LYS A 337 -37.97 -19.06 0.53
N GLU A 338 -38.63 -20.13 0.11
CA GLU A 338 -39.10 -20.32 -1.25
C GLU A 338 -39.90 -19.10 -1.69
N ASN A 339 -39.38 -18.39 -2.69
CA ASN A 339 -40.17 -17.52 -3.53
C ASN A 339 -39.89 -17.92 -4.98
N ASN A 340 -40.98 -18.32 -5.65
CA ASN A 340 -41.07 -18.96 -6.95
C ASN A 340 -40.63 -18.07 -8.14
N HIS A 341 -39.38 -17.62 -8.18
CA HIS A 341 -38.83 -16.87 -9.33
C HIS A 341 -37.47 -17.36 -9.85
N ASN A 342 -37.14 -18.64 -9.63
CA ASN A 342 -36.03 -19.30 -10.31
C ASN A 342 -36.49 -19.94 -11.62
N LYS A 343 -36.59 -19.13 -12.69
CA LYS A 343 -36.51 -19.66 -14.07
C LYS A 343 -35.70 -18.81 -15.06
N ALA A 344 -34.99 -17.76 -14.63
CA ALA A 344 -34.40 -16.81 -15.59
C ALA A 344 -32.90 -16.44 -15.43
N LYS A 345 -32.17 -16.85 -14.39
CA LYS A 345 -30.78 -16.35 -14.17
C LYS A 345 -29.65 -17.38 -14.31
N GLY A 346 -29.95 -18.59 -14.76
CA GLY A 346 -28.93 -19.59 -15.16
C GLY A 346 -28.50 -19.51 -16.63
N GLY A 347 -29.22 -18.77 -17.47
CA GLY A 347 -29.01 -18.80 -18.93
C GLY A 347 -27.97 -17.83 -19.49
N GLN A 348 -27.65 -16.74 -18.79
CA GLN A 348 -26.90 -15.62 -19.41
C GLN A 348 -25.37 -15.83 -19.43
N TYR A 349 -24.80 -16.42 -18.37
CA TYR A 349 -23.37 -16.71 -18.30
C TYR A 349 -22.97 -17.96 -19.11
N ASP A 350 -23.87 -18.94 -19.20
CA ASP A 350 -23.65 -20.14 -20.02
C ASP A 350 -23.83 -19.86 -21.52
N HIS A 351 -24.68 -18.89 -21.90
CA HIS A 351 -24.87 -18.54 -23.31
C HIS A 351 -23.67 -17.78 -23.89
N GLN A 352 -23.07 -16.82 -23.17
CA GLN A 352 -21.89 -16.09 -23.66
C GLN A 352 -20.65 -16.98 -23.75
N LEU A 353 -20.41 -17.85 -22.76
CA LEU A 353 -19.27 -18.76 -22.76
C LEU A 353 -19.43 -19.87 -23.82
N SER A 354 -20.65 -20.40 -24.00
CA SER A 354 -20.93 -21.38 -25.06
C SER A 354 -20.84 -20.77 -26.45
N LYS A 355 -21.16 -19.48 -26.62
CA LYS A 355 -21.05 -18.76 -27.90
C LYS A 355 -19.60 -18.48 -28.26
N CYS A 356 -18.76 -18.07 -27.31
CA CYS A 356 -17.32 -17.92 -27.53
C CYS A 356 -16.61 -19.24 -27.91
N ILE A 357 -17.05 -20.37 -27.33
CA ILE A 357 -16.52 -21.70 -27.68
C ILE A 357 -17.02 -22.15 -29.06
N GLN A 358 -18.28 -21.89 -29.42
CA GLN A 358 -18.79 -22.17 -30.77
C GLN A 358 -18.14 -21.30 -31.84
N ASP A 359 -18.03 -19.98 -31.61
CA ASP A 359 -17.45 -19.05 -32.58
C ASP A 359 -15.95 -19.32 -32.80
N GLY A 360 -15.18 -19.63 -31.75
CA GLY A 360 -13.75 -19.93 -31.88
C GLY A 360 -13.42 -21.31 -32.46
N VAL A 361 -14.29 -22.32 -32.26
CA VAL A 361 -14.07 -23.69 -32.77
C VAL A 361 -14.61 -23.87 -34.19
N ILE A 362 -15.71 -23.20 -34.56
CA ILE A 362 -16.40 -23.40 -35.84
C ILE A 362 -15.95 -22.42 -36.92
N LYS A 363 -15.62 -21.15 -36.60
CA LYS A 363 -15.20 -20.17 -37.63
C LYS A 363 -13.70 -20.15 -37.94
N ASP A 364 -12.84 -20.39 -36.94
CA ASP A 364 -11.40 -20.12 -37.07
C ASP A 364 -10.51 -21.38 -37.04
N GLY A 365 -11.10 -22.58 -37.04
CA GLY A 365 -10.35 -23.85 -37.06
C GLY A 365 -9.38 -24.05 -35.89
N MET A 366 -9.63 -23.41 -34.74
CA MET A 366 -8.68 -23.45 -33.63
C MET A 366 -8.62 -24.81 -32.95
N SER A 367 -7.40 -25.33 -32.79
CA SER A 367 -7.18 -26.60 -32.09
C SER A 367 -7.51 -26.48 -30.60
N VAL A 368 -7.99 -27.58 -30.01
CA VAL A 368 -8.33 -27.68 -28.57
C VAL A 368 -7.16 -27.26 -27.66
N ARG A 369 -5.92 -27.53 -28.08
CA ARG A 369 -4.70 -27.09 -27.36
C ARG A 369 -4.56 -25.56 -27.33
N LYS A 370 -4.94 -24.86 -28.40
CA LYS A 370 -4.86 -23.40 -28.47
C LYS A 370 -5.89 -22.74 -27.54
N ILE A 371 -7.07 -23.35 -27.41
CA ILE A 371 -8.15 -22.89 -26.52
C ILE A 371 -7.75 -23.07 -25.04
N GLU A 372 -7.19 -24.21 -24.68
CA GLU A 372 -6.65 -24.46 -23.33
C GLU A 372 -5.59 -23.40 -22.96
N ARG A 373 -4.71 -23.05 -23.90
CA ARG A 373 -3.67 -22.03 -23.67
C ARG A 373 -4.23 -20.62 -23.46
N LEU A 374 -5.29 -20.25 -24.18
CA LEU A 374 -5.89 -18.92 -24.12
C LEU A 374 -6.85 -18.74 -22.94
N THR A 375 -7.52 -19.82 -22.55
CA THR A 375 -8.60 -19.76 -21.54
C THR A 375 -8.20 -20.35 -20.20
N GLY A 376 -7.11 -21.12 -20.14
CA GLY A 376 -6.70 -21.88 -18.95
C GLY A 376 -7.63 -23.06 -18.63
N ILE A 377 -8.62 -23.37 -19.49
CA ILE A 377 -9.56 -24.46 -19.27
C ILE A 377 -8.91 -25.80 -19.69
N PRO A 378 -8.86 -26.81 -18.81
CA PRO A 378 -8.23 -28.09 -19.13
C PRO A 378 -8.87 -28.78 -20.34
N LYS A 379 -8.06 -29.39 -21.21
CA LYS A 379 -8.50 -30.17 -22.38
C LYS A 379 -9.56 -31.22 -22.05
N SER A 380 -9.49 -31.82 -20.86
CA SER A 380 -10.44 -32.84 -20.38
C SER A 380 -11.85 -32.28 -20.08
N ALA A 381 -11.97 -30.99 -19.78
CA ALA A 381 -13.24 -30.28 -19.60
C ALA A 381 -13.81 -29.80 -20.94
N ILE A 382 -12.94 -29.38 -21.88
CA ILE A 382 -13.32 -28.98 -23.24
C ILE A 382 -13.87 -30.20 -24.01
N GLY A 383 -13.17 -31.34 -23.95
CA GLY A 383 -13.57 -32.57 -24.64
C GLY A 383 -14.88 -33.19 -24.12
N ARG A 384 -15.15 -33.10 -22.81
CA ARG A 384 -16.43 -33.56 -22.22
C ARG A 384 -17.63 -32.70 -22.68
N ARG A 385 -17.45 -31.38 -22.79
CA ARG A 385 -18.50 -30.43 -23.23
C ARG A 385 -18.75 -30.43 -24.74
N LEU A 386 -17.75 -30.77 -25.55
CA LEU A 386 -17.94 -30.98 -26.99
C LEU A 386 -18.69 -32.29 -27.27
N LYS A 387 -18.33 -33.39 -26.58
CA LYS A 387 -19.04 -34.68 -26.73
C LYS A 387 -20.51 -34.63 -26.31
N SER A 388 -20.85 -33.84 -25.28
CA SER A 388 -22.26 -33.69 -24.84
C SER A 388 -23.14 -32.92 -25.81
N LYS A 389 -22.57 -32.16 -26.77
CA LYS A 389 -23.32 -31.43 -27.79
C LYS A 389 -23.33 -32.10 -29.16
N VAL A 390 -22.31 -32.90 -29.50
CA VAL A 390 -22.32 -33.71 -30.75
C VAL A 390 -23.39 -34.81 -30.69
N PHE A 391 -23.62 -35.42 -29.52
CA PHE A 391 -24.73 -36.36 -29.33
C PHE A 391 -26.13 -35.72 -29.39
N ALA A 392 -26.24 -34.39 -29.29
CA ALA A 392 -27.51 -33.68 -29.40
C ALA A 392 -27.87 -33.30 -30.85
N PHE A 393 -26.97 -33.53 -31.81
CA PHE A 393 -27.17 -33.22 -33.23
C PHE A 393 -27.33 -34.45 -34.13
N SER A 394 -27.14 -35.66 -33.62
CA SER A 394 -27.33 -36.90 -34.39
C SER A 394 -28.71 -37.55 -34.23
N ASN A 395 -29.66 -36.89 -33.55
CA ASN A 395 -31.05 -37.35 -33.38
C ASN A 395 -32.06 -36.28 -33.81
N LYS A 396 -31.78 -35.59 -34.92
CA LYS A 396 -32.77 -34.79 -35.66
C LYS A 396 -32.75 -35.14 -37.12
#